data_AF-A0A2E4HIN0-F1
#
_entry.id   AF-A0A2E4HIN0-F1
#
_cell.length_a   1.000
_cell.length_b   1.000
_cell.length_c   1.000
_cell.angle_alpha   90.00
_cell.angle_beta   90.00
_cell.angle_gamma   90.00
#
_symmetry.space_group_name_H-M   'P 1'
#
loop_
_entity.id
_entity.type
_entity.pdbx_description
1 polymer ?
#
loop_
_entity_poly.entity_id
_entity_poly.type
_entity_poly.pdbx_seq_one_letter_code
_entity_poly.pdbx_strand_id
1 'polypeptide(L)'
;MDENSEFLPSSYEGLKKLQKEFEGYQSKAFPSREPRFFALELAGEVGELANLEKKEWKGRKVKDSDFVDEAADAMIAIINYANSKGVDLSSAVSEKMKKIDNKRIENPEF
;
A
#
# COMPACT_ATOMS: atom_id res chain seq x y z
N MET A 1 -25.29 6.85 11.94
CA MET A 1 -23.85 6.72 11.71
C MET A 1 -23.17 7.11 12.99
N ASP A 2 -22.22 6.31 13.48
CA ASP A 2 -21.35 6.70 14.59
C ASP A 2 -20.55 7.95 14.18
N GLU A 3 -20.34 8.90 15.09
CA GLU A 3 -19.67 10.18 14.80
C GLU A 3 -18.31 9.95 14.12
N ASN A 4 -17.55 8.92 14.55
CA ASN A 4 -16.24 8.65 13.99
C ASN A 4 -16.28 8.11 12.54
N SER A 5 -17.44 7.65 12.06
CA SER A 5 -17.58 7.15 10.68
C SER A 5 -17.44 8.29 9.65
N GLU A 6 -17.60 9.54 10.09
CA GLU A 6 -17.44 10.72 9.23
C GLU A 6 -15.99 10.93 8.77
N PHE A 7 -15.02 10.36 9.48
CA PHE A 7 -13.59 10.43 9.15
C PHE A 7 -13.14 9.39 8.14
N LEU A 8 -14.04 8.55 7.62
CA LEU A 8 -13.71 7.65 6.52
C LEU A 8 -13.27 8.47 5.29
N PRO A 9 -12.25 7.99 4.53
CA PRO A 9 -11.87 8.68 3.30
C PRO A 9 -13.06 8.76 2.34
N SER A 10 -13.38 9.98 1.93
CA SER A 10 -14.53 10.28 1.08
C SER A 10 -14.26 10.11 -0.42
N SER A 11 -12.99 10.00 -0.81
CA SER A 11 -12.58 9.80 -2.21
C SER A 11 -11.32 8.94 -2.30
N TYR A 12 -11.30 8.09 -3.32
CA TYR A 12 -10.18 7.22 -3.68
C TYR A 12 -9.69 7.47 -5.11
N GLU A 13 -10.21 8.52 -5.78
CA GLU A 13 -9.91 8.82 -7.18
C GLU A 13 -8.43 9.11 -7.45
N GLY A 14 -7.71 9.66 -6.47
CA GLY A 14 -6.26 9.85 -6.55
C GLY A 14 -5.52 8.52 -6.71
N LEU A 15 -5.87 7.52 -5.90
CA LEU A 15 -5.30 6.17 -5.98
C LEU A 15 -5.67 5.49 -7.31
N LYS A 16 -6.93 5.60 -7.73
CA LYS A 16 -7.41 5.06 -9.01
C LYS A 16 -6.65 5.65 -10.20
N LYS A 17 -6.42 6.96 -10.19
CA LYS A 17 -5.67 7.66 -11.23
C LYS A 17 -4.20 7.21 -11.23
N LEU A 18 -3.55 7.23 -10.06
CA LEU A 18 -2.16 6.82 -9.91
C LEU A 18 -1.95 5.37 -10.38
N GLN A 19 -2.84 4.46 -9.99
CA GLN A 19 -2.80 3.06 -10.37
C GLN A 19 -2.77 2.88 -11.91
N LYS A 20 -3.62 3.62 -12.64
CA LYS A 20 -3.67 3.60 -14.11
C LYS A 20 -2.42 4.22 -14.75
N GLU A 21 -1.92 5.31 -14.18
CA GLU A 21 -0.69 5.96 -14.67
C GLU A 21 0.51 5.02 -14.51
N PHE A 22 0.59 4.28 -13.41
CA PHE A 22 1.64 3.28 -13.16
C PHE A 22 1.52 2.11 -14.14
N GLU A 23 0.33 1.57 -14.37
CA GLU A 23 0.12 0.52 -15.38
C GLU A 23 0.56 1.00 -16.78
N GLY A 24 0.19 2.23 -17.14
CA GLY A 24 0.54 2.84 -18.43
C GLY A 24 2.04 3.10 -18.58
N TYR A 25 2.73 3.49 -17.52
CA TYR A 25 4.19 3.61 -17.53
C TYR A 25 4.86 2.25 -17.62
N GLN A 26 4.44 1.30 -16.77
CA GLN A 26 5.10 0.01 -16.62
C GLN A 26 5.01 -0.86 -17.86
N SER A 27 3.86 -0.85 -18.53
CA SER A 27 3.65 -1.57 -19.80
C SER A 27 4.45 -1.00 -20.98
N LYS A 28 4.89 0.27 -20.90
CA LYS A 28 5.67 0.93 -21.96
C LYS A 28 7.16 0.91 -21.71
N ALA A 29 7.57 1.09 -20.46
CA ALA A 29 8.97 1.24 -20.08
C ALA A 29 9.66 -0.10 -19.81
N PHE A 30 8.90 -1.16 -19.46
CA PHE A 30 9.47 -2.43 -19.02
C PHE A 30 8.81 -3.64 -19.69
N PRO A 31 9.52 -4.79 -19.77
CA PRO A 31 8.91 -6.04 -20.20
C PRO A 31 7.78 -6.47 -19.26
N SER A 32 6.80 -7.18 -19.81
CA SER A 32 5.75 -7.80 -19.00
C SER A 32 6.36 -8.78 -17.99
N ARG A 33 5.86 -8.73 -16.75
CA ARG A 33 6.26 -9.61 -15.64
C ARG A 33 5.04 -10.31 -15.06
N GLU A 34 5.23 -11.55 -14.61
CA GLU A 34 4.16 -12.28 -13.94
C GLU A 34 3.89 -11.71 -12.54
N PRO A 35 2.67 -11.87 -11.99
CA PRO A 35 2.35 -11.39 -10.64
C PRO A 35 3.27 -11.90 -9.53
N ARG A 36 3.87 -13.08 -9.70
CA ARG A 36 4.81 -13.66 -8.73
C ARG A 36 6.09 -12.83 -8.60
N PHE A 37 6.52 -12.19 -9.68
CA PHE A 37 7.67 -11.28 -9.66
C PHE A 37 7.39 -10.08 -8.75
N PHE A 38 6.28 -9.38 -8.99
CA PHE A 38 5.89 -8.22 -8.18
C PHE A 38 5.60 -8.58 -6.71
N ALA A 39 5.09 -9.79 -6.45
CA ALA A 39 4.89 -10.26 -5.08
C ALA A 39 6.23 -10.43 -4.33
N LEU A 40 7.28 -10.87 -5.03
CA LEU A 40 8.62 -10.99 -4.45
C LEU A 40 9.29 -9.62 -4.28
N GLU A 41 9.12 -8.70 -5.24
CA GLU A 41 9.57 -7.31 -5.09
C GLU A 41 8.94 -6.67 -3.85
N LEU A 42 7.60 -6.75 -3.72
CA LEU A 42 6.89 -6.24 -2.55
C LEU A 42 7.41 -6.83 -1.23
N ALA A 43 7.69 -8.14 -1.19
CA ALA A 43 8.26 -8.77 -0.01
C ALA A 43 9.67 -8.26 0.31
N GLY A 44 10.45 -7.93 -0.72
CA GLY A 44 11.75 -7.27 -0.61
C GLY A 44 11.61 -5.90 0.06
N GLU A 45 10.84 -4.99 -0.55
CA GLU A 45 10.72 -3.60 -0.06
C GLU A 45 10.15 -3.51 1.35
N VAL A 46 9.15 -4.33 1.67
CA VAL A 46 8.60 -4.40 3.04
C VAL A 46 9.63 -4.98 4.02
N GLY A 47 10.48 -5.91 3.57
CA GLY A 47 11.59 -6.46 4.34
C GLY A 47 12.69 -5.43 4.62
N GLU A 48 12.96 -4.53 3.67
CA GLU A 48 13.89 -3.41 3.81
C GLU A 48 13.39 -2.43 4.88
N LEU A 49 12.13 -2.02 4.80
CA LEU A 49 11.48 -1.18 5.81
C LEU A 49 11.53 -1.82 7.21
N ALA A 50 11.19 -3.11 7.33
CA ALA A 50 11.28 -3.85 8.60
C ALA A 50 12.73 -3.93 9.13
N ASN A 51 13.72 -3.95 8.24
CA ASN A 51 15.12 -3.95 8.63
C ASN A 51 15.57 -2.58 9.16
N LEU A 52 15.03 -1.47 8.64
CA LEU A 52 15.25 -0.13 9.21
C LEU A 52 14.69 -0.03 10.63
N GLU A 53 13.44 -0.43 10.84
CA GLU A 53 12.82 -0.53 12.18
C GLU A 53 13.66 -1.36 13.15
N LYS A 54 14.14 -2.53 12.70
CA LYS A 54 15.03 -3.37 13.50
C LYS A 54 16.35 -2.68 13.87
N LYS A 55 16.91 -1.83 12.99
CA LYS A 55 18.14 -1.08 13.29
C LYS A 55 17.88 -0.05 14.39
N GLU A 56 16.80 0.72 14.27
CA GLU A 56 16.40 1.71 15.29
C GLU A 56 16.10 1.05 16.63
N TRP A 57 15.35 -0.05 16.63
CA TRP A 57 15.07 -0.80 17.85
C TRP A 57 16.35 -1.29 18.56
N LYS A 58 17.41 -1.57 17.79
CA LYS A 58 18.74 -1.92 18.32
C LYS A 58 19.59 -0.71 18.71
N GLY A 59 19.03 0.49 18.74
CA GLY A 59 19.71 1.74 19.09
C GLY A 59 20.66 2.26 17.99
N ARG A 60 20.53 1.79 16.75
CA ARG A 60 21.31 2.32 15.62
C ARG A 60 20.59 3.52 15.04
N LYS A 61 21.34 4.58 14.73
CA LYS A 61 20.80 5.73 14.01
C LYS A 61 20.52 5.35 12.55
N VAL A 62 19.28 5.49 12.13
CA VAL A 62 18.83 5.42 10.74
C VAL A 62 18.49 6.85 10.29
N LYS A 63 18.53 7.13 8.98
CA LYS A 63 18.10 8.43 8.48
C LYS A 63 16.61 8.35 8.15
N ASP A 64 15.87 9.39 8.50
CA ASP A 64 14.44 9.50 8.14
C ASP A 64 14.21 9.35 6.62
N SER A 65 15.16 9.82 5.80
CA SER A 65 15.12 9.63 4.34
C SER A 65 15.05 8.17 3.92
N ASP A 66 15.75 7.29 4.65
CA ASP A 66 15.78 5.86 4.32
C ASP A 66 14.38 5.26 4.51
N PHE A 67 13.64 5.65 5.56
CA PHE A 67 12.26 5.20 5.76
C PHE A 67 11.31 5.70 4.69
N VAL A 68 11.49 6.94 4.23
CA VAL A 68 10.67 7.53 3.17
C VAL A 68 10.87 6.77 1.86
N ASP A 69 12.11 6.46 1.52
CA ASP A 69 12.46 5.74 0.29
C ASP A 69 11.86 4.32 0.31
N GLU A 70 12.10 3.52 1.36
CA GLU A 70 11.57 2.14 1.45
C GLU A 70 10.03 2.10 1.50
N ALA A 71 9.39 3.09 2.13
CA ALA A 71 7.93 3.20 2.14
C ALA A 71 7.36 3.51 0.74
N ALA A 72 8.07 4.35 -0.03
CA ALA A 72 7.70 4.65 -1.41
C ALA A 72 7.88 3.43 -2.31
N ASP A 73 8.97 2.69 -2.17
CA ASP A 73 9.24 1.47 -2.93
C ASP A 73 8.19 0.39 -2.64
N ALA A 74 7.84 0.18 -1.38
CA ALA A 74 6.75 -0.73 -1.00
C ALA A 74 5.39 -0.32 -1.62
N MET A 75 5.10 0.99 -1.68
CA MET A 75 3.88 1.51 -2.31
C MET A 75 3.87 1.27 -3.82
N ILE A 76 5.00 1.48 -4.50
CA ILE A 76 5.13 1.21 -5.93
C ILE A 76 4.95 -0.29 -6.21
N ALA A 77 5.59 -1.14 -5.41
CA ALA A 77 5.53 -2.58 -5.55
C ALA A 77 4.10 -3.13 -5.39
N ILE A 78 3.34 -2.67 -4.38
CA ILE A 78 1.96 -3.13 -4.18
C ILE A 78 1.03 -2.68 -5.32
N ILE A 79 1.21 -1.47 -5.86
CA ILE A 79 0.42 -0.98 -7.00
C ILE A 79 0.71 -1.82 -8.25
N ASN A 80 1.98 -2.10 -8.54
CA ASN A 80 2.38 -2.94 -9.66
C ASN A 80 1.86 -4.38 -9.52
N TYR A 81 1.93 -4.95 -8.32
CA TYR A 81 1.35 -6.24 -8.03
C TYR A 81 -0.17 -6.24 -8.29
N ALA A 82 -0.89 -5.25 -7.78
CA ALA A 82 -2.33 -5.15 -7.99
C ALA A 82 -2.69 -5.02 -9.48
N ASN A 83 -1.97 -4.20 -10.23
CA ASN A 83 -2.12 -4.07 -11.68
C ASN A 83 -1.91 -5.40 -12.40
N SER A 84 -0.82 -6.12 -12.07
CA SER A 84 -0.54 -7.44 -12.66
C SER A 84 -1.62 -8.49 -12.39
N LYS A 85 -2.40 -8.31 -11.32
CA LYS A 85 -3.52 -9.17 -10.93
C LYS A 85 -4.88 -8.68 -11.41
N GLY A 86 -4.96 -7.51 -12.04
CA GLY A 86 -6.21 -6.87 -12.43
C GLY A 86 -7.07 -6.44 -11.23
N VAL A 87 -6.45 -6.11 -10.10
CA VAL A 87 -7.14 -5.66 -8.89
C VAL A 87 -7.33 -4.15 -8.93
N ASP A 88 -8.58 -3.69 -8.83
CA ASP A 88 -8.91 -2.28 -8.58
C ASP A 88 -8.62 -1.95 -7.11
N LEU A 89 -7.47 -1.32 -6.82
CA LEU A 89 -7.07 -0.99 -5.45
C LEU A 89 -7.97 0.07 -4.83
N SER A 90 -8.42 1.04 -5.60
CA SER A 90 -9.32 2.10 -5.12
C SER A 90 -10.61 1.50 -4.55
N SER A 91 -11.25 0.62 -5.32
CA SER A 91 -12.46 -0.08 -4.88
C SER A 91 -12.18 -1.01 -3.69
N ALA A 92 -11.09 -1.81 -3.76
CA ALA A 92 -10.73 -2.75 -2.70
C ALA A 92 -10.43 -2.07 -1.35
N VAL A 93 -9.68 -0.96 -1.35
CA VAL A 93 -9.39 -0.19 -0.14
C VAL A 93 -10.66 0.47 0.39
N SER A 94 -11.48 1.07 -0.48
CA SER A 94 -12.75 1.70 -0.08
C SER A 94 -13.69 0.71 0.64
N GLU A 95 -13.85 -0.49 0.08
CA GLU A 95 -14.66 -1.55 0.70
C GLU A 95 -14.03 -2.06 2.01
N LYS A 96 -12.70 -2.20 2.05
CA LYS A 96 -12.00 -2.67 3.25
C LYS A 96 -12.15 -1.68 4.40
N MET A 97 -12.04 -0.38 4.14
CA MET A 97 -12.21 0.67 5.15
C MET A 97 -13.62 0.66 5.75
N LYS A 98 -14.67 0.51 4.92
CA LYS A 98 -16.06 0.35 5.40
C LYS A 98 -16.22 -0.89 6.30
N LYS A 99 -15.59 -2.00 5.92
CA LYS A 99 -15.61 -3.24 6.73
C LYS A 99 -14.87 -3.06 8.06
N ILE A 100 -13.76 -2.34 8.09
CA ILE A 100 -13.02 -2.04 9.32
C ILE A 100 -13.86 -1.16 10.25
N ASP A 101 -14.48 -0.11 9.70
CA ASP A 101 -15.33 0.79 10.47
C ASP A 101 -16.55 0.07 11.07
N ASN A 102 -17.24 -0.76 10.29
CA ASN A 102 -18.33 -1.59 10.81
C ASN A 102 -17.87 -2.49 11.97
N LYS A 103 -16.69 -3.13 11.85
CA LYS A 103 -16.15 -3.99 12.92
C LYS A 103 -15.84 -3.22 14.20
N ARG A 104 -15.33 -1.99 14.07
CA ARG A 104 -15.08 -1.06 15.20
C ARG A 104 -16.38 -0.70 15.91
N ILE A 105 -17.45 -0.44 15.16
CA ILE A 105 -18.79 -0.16 15.71
C ILE A 105 -19.36 -1.39 16.41
N GLU A 106 -19.23 -2.57 15.81
CA GLU A 106 -19.72 -3.84 16.37
C GLU A 106 -18.92 -4.30 17.61
N ASN A 107 -17.63 -3.94 17.70
CA ASN A 107 -16.74 -4.33 18.78
C ASN A 107 -15.96 -3.12 19.33
N PRO A 108 -16.56 -2.32 20.23
CA PRO A 108 -15.98 -1.07 20.72
C PRO A 108 -14.70 -1.22 21.57
N GLU A 109 -14.33 -2.45 21.95
CA GLU A 109 -13.10 -2.74 22.71
C GLU A 109 -11.87 -3.01 21.83
N PHE A 110 -11.99 -2.90 20.51
CA PHE A 110 -10.85 -2.92 19.57
C PHE A 110 -10.04 -1.61 19.59
#